data_AF-A0A291W3I1-F1
#
_entry.id   AF-A0A291W3I1-F1
#
_cell.length_a   1.000
_cell.length_b   1.000
_cell.length_c   1.000
_cell.angle_alpha   90.00
_cell.angle_beta   90.00
_cell.angle_gamma   90.00
#
_symmetry.space_group_name_H-M   'P 1'
#
loop_
_entity.id
_entity.type
_entity.pdbx_description
1 polymer ?
#
loop_
_entity_poly.entity_id
_entity_poly.type
_entity_poly.pdbx_seq_one_letter_code
_entity_poly.pdbx_strand_id
1 'polypeptide(L)'
;MPPRPKGDTHVNSIICTTCGVSQFCARPDQGFACSHCDSLIYPRELNVDGGEVWAVDSTGTLGKVIDPAVSCEAMTEAWESWLAADSDLTARAALQALLAAALDLRVALRAGLSFS
;
A
#
# COMPACT_ATOMS: atom_id res chain seq x y z
N MET A 1 18.80 22.53 4.65
CA MET A 1 18.41 21.12 4.40
C MET A 1 17.39 21.13 3.26
N PRO A 2 17.74 20.64 2.06
CA PRO A 2 16.80 20.68 0.94
C PRO A 2 15.65 19.68 1.16
N PRO A 3 14.43 19.95 0.66
CA PRO A 3 13.31 19.03 0.78
C PRO A 3 13.63 17.73 0.04
N ARG A 4 13.36 16.59 0.70
CA ARG A 4 13.48 15.26 0.11
C ARG A 4 12.56 15.19 -1.11
N PRO A 5 13.02 14.70 -2.27
CA PRO A 5 12.14 14.51 -3.43
C PRO A 5 11.00 13.55 -3.04
N LYS A 6 9.76 14.01 -3.21
CA LYS A 6 8.55 13.19 -3.05
C LYS A 6 8.58 12.15 -4.16
N GLY A 7 9.05 10.95 -3.85
CA GLY A 7 8.95 9.83 -4.78
C GLY A 7 7.48 9.47 -4.94
N ASP A 8 7.03 9.36 -6.19
CA ASP A 8 5.68 8.88 -6.53
C ASP A 8 5.41 7.60 -5.75
N THR A 9 4.51 7.71 -4.78
CA THR A 9 4.09 6.60 -3.92
C THR A 9 2.80 6.10 -4.54
N HIS A 10 2.90 5.08 -5.38
CA HIS A 10 1.72 4.48 -5.99
C HIS A 10 1.00 3.63 -4.93
N VAL A 11 0.02 4.24 -4.28
CA VAL A 11 -1.03 3.51 -3.55
C VAL A 11 -2.07 3.02 -4.55
N ASN A 12 -2.73 1.89 -4.26
CA ASN A 12 -3.88 1.46 -5.06
C ASN A 12 -5.08 2.34 -4.72
N SER A 13 -5.35 3.36 -5.55
CA SER A 13 -6.35 4.38 -5.26
C SER A 13 -7.75 3.81 -5.01
N ILE A 14 -8.43 4.33 -3.98
CA ILE A 14 -9.82 3.98 -3.67
C ILE A 14 -10.75 4.87 -4.50
N ILE A 15 -11.55 4.25 -5.37
CA ILE A 15 -12.53 4.93 -6.23
C ILE A 15 -13.80 5.23 -5.43
N CYS A 16 -14.37 6.42 -5.64
CA CYS A 16 -15.63 6.81 -5.06
C CYS A 16 -16.77 5.90 -5.53
N THR A 17 -17.42 5.22 -4.59
CA THR A 17 -18.54 4.30 -4.88
C THR A 17 -19.83 5.04 -5.27
N THR A 18 -19.95 6.33 -4.92
CA THR A 18 -21.13 7.15 -5.26
C THR A 18 -21.15 7.52 -6.75
N CYS A 19 -20.02 7.98 -7.31
CA CYS A 19 -19.96 8.40 -8.70
C CYS A 19 -19.21 7.44 -9.62
N GLY A 20 -18.31 6.61 -9.10
CA GLY A 20 -17.49 5.68 -9.88
C GLY A 20 -16.42 6.34 -10.78
N VAL A 21 -16.29 7.66 -10.75
CA VAL A 21 -15.44 8.42 -11.71
C VAL A 21 -14.11 8.86 -11.09
N SER A 22 -14.11 9.24 -9.81
CA SER A 22 -12.95 9.88 -9.20
C SER A 22 -12.56 9.27 -7.87
N GLN A 23 -11.33 9.52 -7.47
CA GLN A 23 -10.73 9.01 -6.25
C GLN A 23 -11.13 9.89 -5.05
N PHE A 24 -10.99 9.34 -3.85
CA PHE A 24 -11.08 10.12 -2.62
C PHE A 24 -9.76 10.83 -2.33
N CYS A 25 -9.83 12.08 -1.86
CA CYS A 25 -8.69 12.87 -1.42
C CYS A 25 -8.82 13.23 0.06
N ALA A 26 -7.69 13.29 0.75
CA ALA A 26 -7.62 13.69 2.16
C ALA A 26 -8.13 15.12 2.39
N ARG A 27 -8.89 15.30 3.47
CA ARG A 27 -9.38 16.60 3.93
C ARG A 27 -8.75 16.99 5.27
N PRO A 28 -8.77 18.29 5.62
CA PRO A 28 -8.31 18.77 6.92
C PRO A 28 -9.13 18.27 8.12
N ASP A 29 -10.37 17.81 7.90
CA ASP A 29 -11.32 17.37 8.92
C ASP A 29 -11.18 15.88 9.30
N GLN A 30 -10.05 15.25 8.93
CA GLN A 30 -9.77 13.81 9.12
C GLN A 30 -10.68 12.88 8.30
N GLY A 31 -11.48 13.40 7.36
CA GLY A 31 -12.23 12.64 6.39
C GLY A 31 -11.57 12.62 5.01
N PHE A 32 -12.23 11.96 4.07
CA PHE A 32 -11.88 11.96 2.65
C PHE A 32 -13.07 12.41 1.81
N ALA A 33 -12.83 13.23 0.79
CA ALA A 33 -13.85 13.67 -0.16
C ALA A 33 -13.53 13.21 -1.58
N CYS A 34 -14.57 12.80 -2.30
CA CYS A 34 -14.46 12.59 -3.74
C CYS A 34 -14.22 13.92 -4.45
N SER A 35 -13.19 14.00 -5.29
CA SER A 35 -12.85 15.22 -6.04
C SER A 35 -13.88 15.62 -7.11
N HIS A 36 -14.93 14.83 -7.33
CA HIS A 36 -15.94 15.06 -8.37
C HIS A 36 -17.36 15.32 -7.83
N CYS A 37 -17.80 14.56 -6.82
CA CYS A 37 -19.18 14.62 -6.33
C CYS A 37 -19.31 15.00 -4.85
N ASP A 38 -18.19 15.35 -4.19
CA ASP A 38 -18.11 15.73 -2.78
C ASP A 38 -18.62 14.69 -1.77
N SER A 39 -18.90 13.46 -2.21
CA SER A 39 -19.20 12.34 -1.33
C SER A 39 -18.08 12.16 -0.29
N LEU A 40 -18.49 11.90 0.95
CA LEU A 40 -17.59 11.79 2.10
C LEU A 40 -17.48 10.34 2.56
N ILE A 41 -16.27 9.97 2.96
CA ILE A 41 -15.99 8.73 3.68
C ILE A 41 -14.98 9.02 4.80
N TYR A 42 -15.15 8.35 5.94
CA TYR A 42 -14.26 8.47 7.09
C TYR A 42 -13.40 7.21 7.26
N PRO A 43 -12.23 7.30 7.91
CA PRO A 43 -11.33 6.16 8.12
C PRO A 43 -12.02 4.91 8.69
N ARG A 44 -12.97 5.09 9.60
CA ARG A 44 -13.75 4.00 10.23
C ARG A 44 -14.67 3.23 9.27
N GLU A 45 -14.98 3.82 8.11
CA GLU A 45 -15.85 3.22 7.09
C GLU A 45 -15.05 2.48 6.01
N LEU A 46 -13.71 2.61 6.03
CA LEU A 46 -12.83 1.91 5.13
C LEU A 46 -12.68 0.46 5.60
N ASN A 47 -13.33 -0.44 4.87
CA ASN A 47 -13.08 -1.86 4.97
C ASN A 47 -11.94 -2.23 4.01
N VAL A 48 -10.74 -2.38 4.54
CA VAL A 48 -9.56 -2.90 3.84
C VAL A 48 -9.43 -4.39 4.15
N ASP A 49 -8.97 -5.18 3.19
CA ASP A 49 -8.81 -6.63 3.37
C ASP A 49 -7.76 -6.92 4.45
N GLY A 50 -7.79 -8.11 5.06
CA GLY A 50 -7.01 -8.43 6.26
C GLY A 50 -5.48 -8.32 6.16
N GLY A 51 -4.93 -8.06 4.97
CA GLY A 51 -3.50 -7.77 4.77
C GLY A 51 -3.22 -6.41 4.12
N GLU A 52 -4.24 -5.56 3.97
CA GLU A 52 -4.13 -4.22 3.42
C GLU A 52 -4.44 -3.18 4.50
N VAL A 53 -3.80 -2.02 4.38
CA VAL A 53 -4.10 -0.82 5.16
C VAL A 53 -4.31 0.36 4.23
N TRP A 54 -5.12 1.32 4.64
CA TRP A 54 -5.31 2.54 3.87
C TRP A 54 -4.16 3.51 4.13
N ALA A 55 -3.81 4.28 3.11
CA ALA A 55 -2.83 5.34 3.22
C ALA A 55 -3.14 6.49 2.26
N VAL A 56 -2.52 7.64 2.47
CA VAL A 56 -2.63 8.81 1.61
C VAL A 56 -1.29 9.03 0.93
N ASP A 57 -1.28 9.12 -0.40
CA ASP A 57 -0.06 9.36 -1.15
C ASP A 57 0.42 10.83 -1.07
N SER A 58 1.54 11.12 -1.72
CA SER A 58 2.11 12.47 -1.76
C SER A 58 1.25 13.53 -2.46
N THR A 59 0.25 13.10 -3.24
CA THR A 59 -0.72 13.96 -3.94
C THR A 59 -1.97 14.24 -3.10
N GLY A 60 -2.11 13.57 -1.94
CA GLY A 60 -3.29 13.67 -1.09
C GLY A 60 -4.39 12.66 -1.46
N THR A 61 -4.08 11.71 -2.34
CA THR A 61 -5.03 10.68 -2.80
C THR A 61 -5.08 9.53 -1.81
N LEU A 62 -6.30 9.12 -1.44
CA LEU A 62 -6.55 7.93 -0.63
C LEU A 62 -6.40 6.66 -1.47
N GLY A 63 -5.63 5.70 -0.95
CA GLY A 63 -5.50 4.37 -1.53
C GLY A 63 -5.24 3.30 -0.49
N LYS A 64 -4.99 2.09 -0.99
CA LYS A 64 -4.59 0.92 -0.21
C LYS A 64 -3.13 0.56 -0.48
N VAL A 65 -2.48 0.01 0.53
CA VAL A 65 -1.16 -0.60 0.47
C VAL A 65 -1.17 -1.88 1.30
N ILE A 66 -0.24 -2.80 1.05
CA ILE A 66 -0.06 -3.97 1.91
C ILE A 66 0.44 -3.51 3.29
N ASP A 67 -0.06 -4.13 4.34
CA ASP A 67 0.43 -3.90 5.70
C ASP A 67 1.95 -4.16 5.75
N PRO A 68 2.76 -3.23 6.29
CA PRO A 68 4.18 -3.45 6.50
C PRO A 68 4.53 -4.77 7.21
N ALA A 69 3.73 -5.21 8.19
CA ALA A 69 3.95 -6.47 8.91
C ALA A 69 3.75 -7.68 7.99
N VAL A 70 2.67 -7.68 7.19
CA VAL A 70 2.38 -8.72 6.20
C VAL A 70 3.48 -8.79 5.13
N SER A 71 4.01 -7.63 4.71
CA SER A 71 5.14 -7.60 3.78
C SER A 71 6.40 -8.22 4.38
N CYS A 72 6.68 -8.02 5.67
CA CYS A 72 7.82 -8.63 6.36
C CYS A 72 7.65 -10.15 6.53
N GLU A 73 6.45 -10.62 6.84
CA GLU A 73 6.11 -12.04 6.89
C GLU A 73 6.33 -12.69 5.52
N ALA A 74 5.78 -12.10 4.45
CA ALA A 74 5.96 -12.58 3.08
C ALA A 74 7.44 -12.61 2.63
N MET A 75 8.24 -11.60 3.04
CA MET A 75 9.69 -11.62 2.79
C MET A 75 10.38 -12.79 3.50
N THR A 76 9.98 -13.10 4.74
CA THR A 76 10.53 -14.21 5.53
C THR A 76 10.17 -15.54 4.90
N GLU A 77 8.92 -15.74 4.53
CA GLU A 77 8.45 -16.95 3.83
C GLU A 77 9.17 -17.15 2.49
N ALA A 78 9.33 -16.09 1.71
CA ALA A 78 10.05 -16.14 0.44
C ALA A 78 11.54 -16.48 0.63
N TRP A 79 12.18 -15.93 1.67
CA TRP A 79 13.56 -16.25 2.02
C TRP A 79 13.74 -17.72 2.42
N GLU A 80 12.84 -18.23 3.26
CA GLU A 80 12.84 -19.64 3.67
C GLU A 80 12.61 -20.58 2.48
N SER A 81 11.67 -20.22 1.60
CA SER A 81 11.41 -20.97 0.36
C SER A 81 12.63 -21.00 -0.55
N TRP A 82 13.38 -19.91 -0.65
CA TRP A 82 14.62 -19.85 -1.42
C TRP A 82 15.71 -20.76 -0.84
N LEU A 83 15.88 -20.75 0.49
CA LEU A 83 16.84 -21.62 1.18
C LEU A 83 16.50 -23.12 1.05
N ALA A 84 15.20 -23.44 0.99
CA ALA A 84 14.70 -24.80 0.83
C ALA A 84 14.60 -25.28 -0.63
N ALA A 85 14.92 -24.42 -1.60
CA ALA A 85 14.75 -24.72 -3.02
C ALA A 85 15.64 -25.89 -3.47
N ASP A 86 15.02 -26.87 -4.13
CA ASP A 86 15.68 -28.05 -4.70
C ASP A 86 15.91 -27.92 -6.22
N SER A 87 15.47 -26.80 -6.80
CA SER A 87 15.42 -26.58 -8.24
C SER A 87 15.51 -25.10 -8.58
N ASP A 88 16.04 -24.79 -9.77
CA ASP A 88 16.16 -23.40 -10.22
C ASP A 88 14.79 -22.71 -10.36
N LEU A 89 13.74 -23.47 -10.70
CA LEU A 89 12.39 -22.93 -10.84
C LEU A 89 11.83 -22.46 -9.49
N THR A 90 11.99 -23.26 -8.43
CA THR A 90 11.52 -22.91 -7.08
C THR A 90 12.35 -21.75 -6.51
N ALA A 91 13.68 -21.78 -6.68
CA ALA A 91 14.55 -20.68 -6.28
C ALA A 91 14.17 -19.36 -6.98
N ARG A 92 13.86 -19.40 -8.28
CA ARG A 92 13.45 -18.21 -9.04
C ARG A 92 12.10 -17.66 -8.55
N ALA A 93 11.13 -18.54 -8.30
CA ALA A 93 9.83 -18.13 -7.78
C ALA A 93 9.96 -17.45 -6.40
N ALA A 94 10.78 -18.02 -5.51
CA ALA A 94 11.05 -17.45 -4.20
C ALA A 94 11.72 -16.06 -4.28
N LEU A 95 12.69 -15.86 -5.17
CA LEU A 95 13.30 -14.54 -5.39
C LEU A 95 12.31 -13.50 -5.93
N GLN A 96 11.38 -13.92 -6.81
CA GLN A 96 10.33 -13.03 -7.31
C GLN A 96 9.36 -12.63 -6.20
N ALA A 97 8.97 -13.57 -5.33
CA ALA A 97 8.13 -13.29 -4.18
C ALA A 97 8.82 -12.33 -3.18
N LEU A 98 10.10 -12.55 -2.91
CA LEU A 98 10.89 -11.68 -2.05
C LEU A 98 10.96 -10.25 -2.60
N LEU A 99 11.19 -10.11 -3.92
CA LEU A 99 11.22 -8.80 -4.58
C LEU A 99 9.85 -8.10 -4.51
N ALA A 100 8.76 -8.83 -4.73
CA ALA A 100 7.41 -8.28 -4.65
C ALA A 100 7.12 -7.74 -3.23
N ALA A 101 7.34 -8.56 -2.20
CA ALA A 101 7.11 -8.17 -0.81
C ALA A 101 7.99 -6.98 -0.36
N ALA A 102 9.24 -6.91 -0.85
CA ALA A 102 10.11 -5.77 -0.57
C ALA A 102 9.63 -4.47 -1.24
N LEU A 103 9.01 -4.54 -2.43
CA LEU A 103 8.41 -3.38 -3.08
C LEU A 103 7.17 -2.91 -2.32
N ASP A 104 6.32 -3.84 -1.88
CA ASP A 104 5.13 -3.54 -1.08
C ASP A 104 5.51 -2.85 0.24
N LEU A 105 6.49 -3.39 0.97
CA LEU A 105 7.02 -2.75 2.18
C LEU A 105 7.53 -1.34 1.89
N ARG A 106 8.28 -1.16 0.81
CA ARG A 106 8.80 0.16 0.43
C ARG A 106 7.69 1.16 0.12
N VAL A 107 6.60 0.73 -0.51
CA VAL A 107 5.43 1.58 -0.78
C VAL A 107 4.77 1.98 0.54
N ALA A 108 4.53 1.02 1.43
CA ALA A 108 3.92 1.29 2.74
C ALA A 108 4.76 2.26 3.59
N LEU A 109 6.08 2.06 3.64
CA LEU A 109 7.01 2.96 4.34
C LEU A 109 7.03 4.38 3.75
N ARG A 110 6.95 4.50 2.42
CA ARG A 110 6.85 5.81 1.75
C ARG A 110 5.55 6.52 2.04
N ALA A 111 4.48 5.76 2.29
CA ALA A 111 3.20 6.27 2.73
C ALA A 111 3.19 6.64 4.23
N GLY A 112 4.32 6.49 4.94
CA GLY A 112 4.49 6.90 6.34
C GLY A 112 4.05 5.85 7.37
N LEU A 113 3.77 4.62 6.94
CA LEU A 113 3.41 3.53 7.82
C LEU A 113 4.66 2.95 8.50
N SER A 114 4.48 2.40 9.70
CA SER A 114 5.52 1.70 10.46
C SER A 114 5.18 0.22 10.61
N PHE A 115 6.20 -0.62 10.66
CA PHE A 115 6.11 -2.00 11.16
C PHE A 115 6.74 -2.03 12.55
N SER A 116 5.92 -2.11 13.60
CA SER A 116 6.37 -2.17 15.00
C SER A 116 5.61 -3.24 15.75
#